data_AF-A0A1I7SNX1-F1
#
_entry.id   AF-A0A1I7SNX1-F1
#
_cell.length_a   1.000
_cell.length_b   1.000
_cell.length_c   1.000
_cell.angle_alpha   90.00
_cell.angle_beta   90.00
_cell.angle_gamma   90.00
#
_symmetry.space_group_name_H-M   'P 1'
#
loop_
_entity.id
_entity.type
_entity.pdbx_description
1 polymer ?
#
loop_
_entity_poly.entity_id
_entity_poly.type
_entity_poly.pdbx_seq_one_letter_code
_entity_poly.pdbx_strand_id
1 'polypeptide(L)'
;MIGSSFFRPLPQPRNCFTLKIPQNYCMCQKIARVEINSEMGIKIAEKSIEMINNELIDNNFTDICVRHYLNNQTETQLIEYDNRGINGEKVVLVLFMTYPANARYGAHAL
;
A
#
# COMPACT_ATOMS: atom_id res chain seq x y z
N MET A 1 1.68 22.01 -5.86
CA MET A 1 2.29 23.02 -6.76
C MET A 1 2.37 22.41 -8.14
N ILE A 2 1.84 23.10 -9.17
CA ILE A 2 1.95 22.66 -10.55
C ILE A 2 3.29 23.18 -11.06
N GLY A 3 4.31 22.30 -11.16
CA GLY A 3 5.59 22.68 -11.74
C GLY A 3 5.43 22.93 -13.23
N SER A 4 5.53 24.18 -13.66
CA SER A 4 5.56 24.58 -15.07
C SER A 4 7.00 24.74 -15.55
N SER A 5 7.29 24.26 -16.75
CA SER A 5 8.55 24.52 -17.44
C SER A 5 8.35 25.70 -18.37
N PHE A 6 9.22 26.71 -18.28
CA PHE A 6 9.17 27.89 -19.14
C PHE A 6 9.55 27.58 -20.59
N PHE A 7 10.42 26.59 -20.81
CA PHE A 7 10.99 26.30 -22.12
C PHE A 7 10.24 25.24 -22.93
N ARG A 8 9.41 24.40 -22.29
CA ARG A 8 8.59 23.40 -23.00
C ARG A 8 7.35 23.04 -22.20
N PRO A 9 6.14 23.06 -22.81
CA PRO A 9 4.94 22.61 -22.14
C PRO A 9 5.08 21.14 -21.75
N LEU A 10 4.84 20.85 -20.48
CA LEU A 10 4.90 19.50 -19.94
C LEU A 10 3.56 18.80 -20.21
N PRO A 11 3.58 17.53 -20.66
CA PRO A 11 2.36 16.75 -20.87
C PRO A 11 1.49 16.73 -19.62
N GLN A 12 0.18 16.96 -19.78
CA GLN A 12 -0.81 16.94 -18.71
C GLN A 12 -1.79 15.77 -18.90
N PRO A 13 -2.31 15.17 -17.82
CA PRO A 13 -2.09 15.53 -16.41
C PRO A 13 -0.72 15.06 -15.90
N ARG A 14 -0.08 15.86 -15.04
CA ARG A 14 1.20 15.51 -14.40
C ARG A 14 0.98 15.19 -12.92
N ASN A 15 0.67 13.94 -12.64
CA ASN A 15 0.60 13.38 -11.29
C ASN A 15 1.63 12.26 -11.10
N CYS A 16 1.86 11.83 -9.85
CA CYS A 16 2.86 10.80 -9.55
C CYS A 16 2.62 9.49 -10.30
N PHE A 17 1.36 9.15 -10.55
CA PHE A 17 0.97 7.99 -11.36
C PHE A 17 1.44 8.12 -12.81
N THR A 18 1.14 9.24 -13.49
CA THR A 18 1.57 9.49 -14.88
C THR A 18 3.09 9.58 -15.04
N LEU A 19 3.79 9.98 -13.97
CA LEU A 19 5.24 10.03 -13.96
C LEU A 19 5.90 8.70 -13.54
N LYS A 20 5.10 7.65 -13.29
CA LYS A 20 5.56 6.36 -12.75
C LYS A 20 6.44 6.50 -11.51
N ILE A 21 6.21 7.56 -10.74
CA ILE A 21 6.89 7.78 -9.47
C ILE A 21 6.16 6.90 -8.45
N PRO A 22 6.86 5.97 -7.78
CA PRO A 22 6.25 5.19 -6.71
C PRO A 22 5.62 6.11 -5.68
N GLN A 23 4.43 5.73 -5.18
CA GLN A 23 3.60 6.57 -4.32
C GLN A 23 4.38 7.15 -3.13
N ASN A 24 5.26 6.37 -2.50
CA ASN A 24 6.10 6.78 -1.36
C ASN A 24 7.08 7.94 -1.65
N TYR A 25 7.39 8.23 -2.92
CA TYR A 25 8.24 9.37 -3.32
C TYR A 25 7.43 10.56 -3.84
N CYS A 26 6.10 10.49 -3.78
CA CYS A 26 5.22 11.56 -4.19
C CYS A 26 5.17 12.63 -3.08
N MET A 27 5.96 13.71 -3.24
CA MET A 27 6.13 14.78 -2.24
C MET A 27 4.87 15.61 -1.91
N CYS A 28 3.67 15.19 -2.35
CA CYS A 28 2.40 15.88 -2.10
C CYS A 28 1.31 14.94 -1.55
N GLN A 29 1.66 13.82 -0.93
CA GLN A 29 0.67 12.95 -0.29
C GLN A 29 0.16 13.58 1.00
N LYS A 30 -0.98 14.29 0.90
CA LYS A 30 -1.76 14.63 2.09
C LYS A 30 -2.53 13.39 2.52
N ILE A 31 -2.27 12.96 3.74
CA ILE A 31 -3.04 11.91 4.41
C ILE A 31 -4.41 12.51 4.71
N ALA A 32 -5.46 11.92 4.13
CA ALA A 32 -6.84 12.33 4.35
C ALA A 32 -7.33 11.82 5.71
N ARG A 33 -7.04 10.54 5.99
CA ARG A 33 -7.54 9.84 7.17
C ARG A 33 -6.62 8.68 7.53
N VAL A 34 -6.50 8.43 8.83
CA VAL A 34 -5.90 7.19 9.37
C VAL A 34 -6.96 6.50 10.20
N GLU A 35 -7.20 5.22 9.93
CA GLU A 35 -8.06 4.36 10.73
C GLU A 35 -7.23 3.22 11.31
N ILE A 36 -7.39 2.98 12.61
CA ILE A 36 -6.71 1.90 13.33
C ILE A 36 -7.67 0.72 13.44
N ASN A 37 -7.20 -0.48 13.11
CA ASN A 37 -7.93 -1.75 13.16
C ASN A 37 -9.30 -1.69 12.48
N SER A 38 -9.41 -0.94 11.37
CA SER A 38 -10.63 -0.93 10.58
C SER A 38 -10.87 -2.30 9.96
N GLU A 39 -12.14 -2.69 9.84
CA GLU A 39 -12.52 -3.97 9.23
C GLU A 39 -11.94 -4.13 7.81
N MET A 40 -11.96 -3.04 7.03
CA MET A 40 -11.37 -3.00 5.70
C MET A 40 -9.86 -3.16 5.73
N GLY A 41 -9.16 -2.50 6.67
CA GLY A 41 -7.72 -2.63 6.85
C GLY A 41 -7.32 -4.06 7.20
N ILE A 42 -8.04 -4.69 8.12
CA ILE A 42 -7.81 -6.08 8.53
C ILE A 42 -8.02 -7.03 7.34
N LYS A 43 -9.12 -6.90 6.59
CA LYS A 43 -9.37 -7.75 5.40
C LYS A 43 -8.29 -7.61 4.33
N ILE A 44 -7.80 -6.40 4.07
CA ILE A 44 -6.71 -6.17 3.12
C ILE A 44 -5.41 -6.81 3.62
N ALA A 45 -5.11 -6.68 4.93
CA ALA A 45 -3.93 -7.30 5.54
C ALA A 45 -3.99 -8.83 5.45
N GLU A 46 -5.13 -9.43 5.82
CA GLU A 46 -5.36 -10.88 5.71
C GLU A 46 -5.21 -11.37 4.27
N LYS A 47 -5.80 -10.66 3.30
CA LYS A 47 -5.67 -11.02 1.88
C LYS A 47 -4.23 -10.93 1.39
N SER A 48 -3.50 -9.91 1.83
CA SER A 48 -2.07 -9.74 1.50
C SER A 48 -1.23 -10.88 2.06
N ILE A 49 -1.50 -11.32 3.30
CA ILE A 49 -0.82 -12.45 3.93
C ILE A 49 -1.17 -13.77 3.23
N GLU A 50 -2.42 -13.96 2.82
CA GLU A 50 -2.83 -15.10 2.01
C GLU A 50 -2.03 -15.17 0.71
N MET A 51 -1.91 -14.05 -0.01
CA MET A 51 -1.11 -13.96 -1.23
C MET A 51 0.36 -14.31 -0.99
N ILE A 52 0.98 -13.76 0.07
CA ILE A 52 2.36 -14.10 0.45
C ILE A 52 2.51 -15.60 0.70
N ASN A 53 1.60 -16.20 1.46
CA ASN A 53 1.66 -17.63 1.77
C ASN A 53 1.45 -18.50 0.52
N ASN A 54 0.58 -18.11 -0.40
CA ASN A 54 0.37 -18.84 -1.65
C ASN A 54 1.63 -18.78 -2.53
N GLU A 55 2.27 -17.62 -2.64
CA GLU A 55 3.56 -17.48 -3.35
C GLU A 55 4.65 -18.37 -2.74
N LEU A 56 4.69 -18.52 -1.41
CA LEU A 56 5.64 -19.44 -0.76
C LEU A 56 5.37 -20.91 -1.11
N ILE A 57 4.10 -21.30 -1.25
CA ILE A 57 3.70 -22.65 -1.62
C ILE A 57 4.01 -22.90 -3.09
N ASP A 58 3.59 -22.00 -3.98
CA ASP A 58 3.69 -22.15 -5.43
C ASP A 58 5.16 -22.21 -5.90
N ASN A 59 6.07 -21.59 -5.15
CA ASN A 59 7.50 -21.59 -5.43
C ASN A 59 8.30 -22.62 -4.57
N ASN A 60 7.63 -23.53 -3.86
CA ASN A 60 8.26 -24.56 -3.01
C ASN A 60 9.22 -24.02 -1.93
N PHE A 61 8.89 -22.88 -1.32
CA PHE A 61 9.67 -22.31 -0.21
C PHE A 61 9.21 -22.80 1.17
N THR A 62 8.23 -23.69 1.24
CA THR A 62 7.65 -24.17 2.51
C THR A 62 8.63 -24.91 3.42
N ASP A 63 9.73 -25.42 2.86
CA ASP A 63 10.78 -26.14 3.62
C ASP A 63 11.71 -25.18 4.39
N ILE A 64 11.78 -23.91 3.97
CA ILE A 64 12.64 -22.87 4.56
C ILE A 64 11.86 -21.70 5.16
N CYS A 65 10.64 -21.46 4.69
CA CYS A 65 9.77 -20.39 5.13
C CYS A 65 8.54 -20.95 5.83
N VAL A 66 8.22 -20.36 6.98
CA VAL A 66 7.05 -20.73 7.77
C VAL A 66 5.84 -19.91 7.32
N ARG A 67 4.64 -20.46 7.50
CA ARG A 67 3.39 -19.75 7.21
C ARG A 67 3.28 -18.48 8.07
N HIS A 68 2.88 -17.38 7.44
CA HIS A 68 2.63 -16.10 8.10
C HIS A 68 1.14 -15.90 8.43
N TYR A 69 0.89 -15.17 9.50
CA TYR A 69 -0.42 -14.82 10.04
C TYR A 69 -0.44 -13.33 10.41
N LEU A 70 -1.62 -12.71 10.51
CA LEU A 70 -1.72 -11.35 11.00
C LEU A 70 -1.39 -11.32 12.49
N ASN A 71 -0.52 -10.39 12.91
CA ASN A 71 -0.17 -10.28 14.33
C ASN A 71 -1.29 -9.56 15.10
N ASN A 72 -1.96 -10.29 15.99
CA ASN A 72 -3.06 -9.79 16.83
C ASN A 72 -2.62 -8.89 17.99
N GLN A 73 -1.32 -8.79 18.26
CA GLN A 73 -0.75 -7.91 19.30
C GLN A 73 -0.39 -6.53 18.75
N THR A 74 -0.56 -6.30 17.45
CA THR A 74 -0.17 -5.06 16.77
C THR A 74 -1.34 -4.44 16.05
N GLU A 75 -1.33 -3.11 15.95
CA GLU A 75 -2.34 -2.37 15.23
C GLU A 75 -2.14 -2.47 13.71
N THR A 76 -3.24 -2.67 12.99
CA THR A 76 -3.32 -2.49 11.55
C THR A 76 -3.76 -1.05 11.26
N GLN A 77 -3.03 -0.33 10.40
CA GLN A 77 -3.35 1.05 10.05
C GLN A 77 -3.81 1.13 8.60
N LEU A 78 -5.01 1.65 8.36
CA LEU A 78 -5.49 2.01 7.04
C LEU A 78 -5.32 3.52 6.87
N ILE A 79 -4.48 3.91 5.92
CA ILE A 79 -4.15 5.30 5.60
C ILE A 79 -4.81 5.63 4.27
N GLU A 80 -5.82 6.50 4.28
CA GLU A 80 -6.43 7.06 3.08
C GLU A 80 -5.67 8.31 2.66
N TYR A 81 -5.36 8.42 1.38
CA TYR A 81 -4.73 9.61 0.80
C TYR A 81 -5.78 10.51 0.12
N ASP A 82 -5.54 11.82 0.14
CA ASP A 82 -6.38 12.78 -0.61
C ASP A 82 -6.33 12.55 -2.13
N ASN A 83 -5.25 11.93 -2.60
CA ASN A 83 -5.06 11.60 -4.01
C ASN A 83 -6.05 10.51 -4.45
N ARG A 84 -6.65 10.72 -5.62
CA ARG A 84 -7.54 9.73 -6.24
C ARG A 84 -6.84 8.98 -7.38
N GLY A 85 -7.27 7.74 -7.59
CA GLY A 85 -6.91 6.96 -8.78
C GLY A 85 -7.45 7.59 -10.06
N ILE A 86 -7.09 7.02 -11.21
CA ILE A 86 -7.45 7.56 -12.54
C ILE A 86 -8.97 7.73 -12.69
N ASN A 87 -9.76 6.84 -12.09
CA ASN A 87 -11.23 6.85 -12.17
C ASN A 87 -11.90 7.51 -10.94
N GLY A 88 -11.15 8.20 -10.06
CA GLY A 88 -11.69 8.78 -8.82
C GLY A 88 -11.66 7.86 -7.60
N GLU A 89 -11.15 6.64 -7.77
CA GLU A 89 -10.97 5.61 -6.73
C GLU A 89 -10.16 6.16 -5.53
N LYS A 90 -10.41 5.65 -4.32
CA LYS A 90 -9.70 6.07 -3.10
C LYS A 90 -8.40 5.30 -2.95
N VAL A 91 -7.28 6.00 -2.94
CA VAL A 91 -5.99 5.36 -2.69
C VAL A 91 -5.82 5.13 -1.18
N VAL A 92 -5.61 3.87 -0.80
CA VAL A 92 -5.34 3.49 0.59
C VAL A 92 -4.04 2.71 0.72
N LEU A 93 -3.33 2.91 1.83
CA LEU A 93 -2.19 2.11 2.26
C LEU A 93 -2.56 1.41 3.57
N VAL A 94 -2.43 0.09 3.60
CA VAL A 94 -2.62 -0.69 4.82
C VAL A 94 -1.25 -1.13 5.35
N LEU A 95 -0.92 -0.67 6.55
CA LEU A 95 0.28 -1.10 7.28
C LEU A 95 -0.11 -2.12 8.33
N PHE A 96 0.58 -3.26 8.34
CA PHE A 96 0.33 -4.34 9.29
C PHE A 96 1.62 -5.10 9.60
N MET A 97 1.59 -5.90 10.67
CA MET A 97 2.69 -6.79 11.05
C MET A 97 2.25 -8.25 11.01
N THR A 98 3.17 -9.13 10.62
CA THR A 98 2.92 -10.57 10.58
C THR A 98 3.54 -11.29 11.77
N TYR A 99 2.98 -12.46 12.06
CA TYR A 99 3.56 -13.47 12.92
C TYR A 99 3.80 -14.75 12.10
N PRO A 100 4.91 -15.48 12.29
CA PRO A 100 6.04 -15.17 13.18
C PRO A 100 6.96 -14.08 12.57
N ALA A 101 7.99 -13.69 13.33
CA ALA A 101 9.03 -12.71 12.99
C ALA A 101 8.68 -11.21 13.02
N ASN A 102 7.43 -10.81 13.28
CA ASN A 102 7.06 -9.40 13.42
C ASN A 102 7.45 -8.56 12.17
N ALA A 103 7.43 -9.16 10.98
CA ALA A 103 7.72 -8.44 9.75
C ALA A 103 6.64 -7.40 9.46
N ARG A 104 7.05 -6.20 9.06
CA ARG A 104 6.16 -5.08 8.75
C ARG A 104 5.95 -4.98 7.25
N TYR A 105 4.70 -4.96 6.82
CA TYR A 105 4.30 -4.85 5.41
C TYR A 105 3.46 -3.60 5.16
N GLY A 106 3.48 -3.16 3.91
CA GLY A 106 2.60 -2.12 3.39
C GLY A 106 1.92 -2.59 2.12
N ALA A 107 0.59 -2.65 2.14
CA ALA A 107 -0.23 -3.02 0.98
C ALA A 107 -0.94 -1.79 0.43
N HIS A 108 -0.73 -1.49 -0.85
CA HIS A 108 -1.42 -0.41 -1.55
C HIS A 108 -2.67 -0.97 -2.24
N ALA A 109 -3.83 -0.34 -1.99
CA ALA A 109 -5.07 -0.63 -2.69
C ALA A 109 -5.62 0.66 -3.33
N LEU A 110 -6.29 0.50 -4.48
CA LEU A 110 -6.90 1.57 -5.27
C LEU A 110 -8.41 1.47 -5.19
#